data_AF-A0A923UR97-F1
#
_entry.id   AF-A0A923UR97-F1
#
_cell.length_a   1.000
_cell.length_b   1.000
_cell.length_c   1.000
_cell.angle_alpha   90.00
_cell.angle_beta   90.00
_cell.angle_gamma   90.00
#
_symmetry.space_group_name_H-M   'P 1'
#
loop_
_entity.id
_entity.type
_entity.pdbx_description
1 polymer ?
#
loop_
_entity_poly.entity_id
_entity_poly.type
_entity_poly.pdbx_seq_one_letter_code
_entity_poly.pdbx_strand_id
1 'polypeptide(L)'
;MQLLKHLFFIILLLRITSTTAQVGGKYTYTFLNAPTNYRTAAHNGYATAINDGDVSIGLYNPCMLGIGTKLKFSQSFINQYSGTYSGQTAFGFNIKNKVNAAAGIQYNKYGTFDYANAGGELANQKFYASDYLFTLAASTTLHDSLFKIGANIKTIYSVYEAYNSLGLCADISGAFIHPNQRFVATAMVRNMGGIINKFNNQTERLPLDMQLGMAQRIKHAPFRIVLTAYNLNQYYIIANGTYKTNDTSAIKTGFNKRYLVKQTDNVARHLNVGVEVLLSKNFHIILSYNHKQRRELAYSFKTALSGFAMGVGLNVKKINFGIAYTNYNIAAQNWSFTITTNLGSWHKI
;
A
#
# COMPACT_ATOMS: atom_id res chain seq x y z
N MET A 1 -9.23 -7.94 45.91
CA MET A 1 -10.43 -8.42 45.19
C MET A 1 -10.84 -7.55 43.98
N GLN A 2 -10.63 -6.22 44.00
CA GLN A 2 -10.95 -5.33 42.87
C GLN A 2 -9.99 -5.45 41.66
N LEU A 3 -8.70 -5.71 41.87
CA LEU A 3 -7.71 -5.95 40.79
C LEU A 3 -8.03 -7.21 39.96
N LEU A 4 -8.54 -8.27 40.60
CA LEU A 4 -8.95 -9.51 39.91
C LEU A 4 -10.16 -9.29 38.99
N LYS A 5 -11.08 -8.39 39.38
CA LYS A 5 -12.26 -8.02 38.56
C LYS A 5 -11.87 -7.22 37.31
N HIS A 6 -10.88 -6.33 37.41
CA HIS A 6 -10.37 -5.57 36.26
C HIS A 6 -9.57 -6.47 35.30
N LEU A 7 -8.78 -7.42 35.83
CA LEU A 7 -8.07 -8.41 35.03
C LEU A 7 -9.06 -9.34 34.28
N PHE A 8 -10.15 -9.76 34.95
CA PHE A 8 -11.21 -10.55 34.33
C PHE A 8 -11.95 -9.79 33.23
N PHE A 9 -12.19 -8.48 33.40
CA PHE A 9 -12.83 -7.63 32.39
C PHE A 9 -11.91 -7.37 31.17
N ILE A 10 -10.60 -7.23 31.38
CA ILE A 10 -9.59 -7.13 30.31
C ILE A 10 -9.48 -8.46 29.54
N ILE A 11 -9.53 -9.60 30.24
CA ILE A 11 -9.53 -10.94 29.62
C ILE A 11 -10.84 -11.21 28.86
N LEU A 12 -11.97 -10.64 29.30
CA LEU A 12 -13.25 -10.73 28.61
C LEU A 12 -13.30 -9.86 27.33
N LEU A 13 -12.65 -8.69 27.34
CA LEU A 13 -12.46 -7.84 26.15
C LEU A 13 -11.50 -8.43 25.11
N LEU A 14 -10.65 -9.39 25.49
CA LEU A 14 -9.75 -10.14 24.61
C LEU A 14 -10.41 -11.32 23.88
N ARG A 15 -11.69 -11.64 24.16
CA ARG A 15 -12.48 -12.61 23.37
C ARG A 15 -13.30 -11.90 22.29
N ILE A 16 -12.63 -11.47 21.22
CA ILE A 16 -13.30 -11.20 19.93
C ILE A 16 -13.04 -12.40 19.03
N THR A 17 -13.93 -13.40 19.10
CA THR A 17 -13.96 -14.50 18.14
C THR A 17 -14.93 -14.18 17.02
N SER A 18 -14.40 -13.83 15.85
CA SER A 18 -15.09 -14.04 14.57
C SER A 18 -14.05 -14.33 13.48
N THR A 19 -13.63 -15.59 13.40
CA THR A 19 -12.76 -16.10 12.33
C THR A 19 -13.60 -16.60 11.17
N THR A 20 -13.90 -15.72 10.21
CA THR A 20 -14.22 -16.13 8.83
C THR A 20 -12.96 -16.02 7.99
N ALA A 21 -12.42 -17.19 7.66
CA ALA A 21 -11.12 -17.35 7.04
C ALA A 21 -11.27 -17.85 5.60
N GLN A 22 -11.69 -16.95 4.71
CA GLN A 22 -11.52 -17.06 3.26
C GLN A 22 -10.72 -15.82 2.86
N VAL A 23 -9.51 -15.97 2.31
CA VAL A 23 -8.57 -14.85 2.09
C VAL A 23 -8.61 -14.34 0.63
N GLY A 24 -9.02 -15.17 -0.33
CA GLY A 24 -9.26 -14.75 -1.71
C GLY A 24 -10.67 -14.23 -1.92
N GLY A 25 -10.83 -13.09 -2.60
CA GLY A 25 -12.14 -12.48 -2.89
C GLY A 25 -12.90 -11.95 -1.67
N LYS A 26 -12.24 -11.81 -0.51
CA LYS A 26 -12.86 -11.35 0.75
C LYS A 26 -13.15 -9.84 0.78
N TYR A 27 -12.38 -9.09 0.01
CA TYR A 27 -12.36 -7.63 0.08
C TYR A 27 -12.72 -7.02 -1.26
N THR A 28 -13.54 -5.99 -1.20
CA THR A 28 -13.77 -5.10 -2.33
C THR A 28 -12.70 -4.01 -2.37
N TYR A 29 -12.57 -3.28 -3.48
CA TYR A 29 -11.60 -2.20 -3.65
C TYR A 29 -10.14 -2.58 -3.29
N THR A 30 -9.69 -3.76 -3.73
CA THR A 30 -8.31 -4.22 -3.47
C THR A 30 -7.24 -3.30 -4.06
N PHE A 31 -7.61 -2.45 -5.03
CA PHE A 31 -6.76 -1.41 -5.60
C PHE A 31 -6.23 -0.40 -4.56
N LEU A 32 -6.86 -0.27 -3.39
CA LEU A 32 -6.38 0.56 -2.27
C LEU A 32 -4.97 0.15 -1.78
N ASN A 33 -4.58 -1.10 -2.05
CA ASN A 33 -3.27 -1.64 -1.70
C ASN A 33 -2.29 -1.65 -2.88
N ALA A 34 -2.72 -1.23 -4.07
CA ALA A 34 -1.84 -1.14 -5.23
C ALA A 34 -0.84 0.02 -5.04
N PRO A 35 0.44 -0.16 -5.43
CA PRO A 35 1.36 0.95 -5.48
C PRO A 35 0.89 2.00 -6.49
N THR A 36 1.21 3.27 -6.24
CA THR A 36 0.73 4.40 -7.05
C THR A 36 1.83 5.38 -7.48
N ASN A 37 3.03 5.21 -6.95
CA ASN A 37 4.20 6.03 -7.22
C ASN A 37 5.47 5.18 -7.15
N TYR A 38 6.58 5.70 -7.65
CA TYR A 38 7.82 4.94 -7.74
C TYR A 38 8.34 4.49 -6.37
N ARG A 39 8.17 5.29 -5.31
CA ARG A 39 8.64 4.93 -3.95
C ARG A 39 7.88 3.73 -3.42
N THR A 40 6.55 3.75 -3.49
CA THR A 40 5.72 2.63 -3.07
C THR A 40 6.00 1.40 -3.94
N ALA A 41 6.10 1.55 -5.26
CA ALA A 41 6.41 0.44 -6.17
C ALA A 41 7.80 -0.19 -5.91
N ALA A 42 8.84 0.63 -5.73
CA ALA A 42 10.20 0.18 -5.44
C ALA A 42 10.34 -0.52 -4.07
N HIS A 43 9.40 -0.26 -3.15
CA HIS A 43 9.27 -0.94 -1.86
C HIS A 43 8.14 -2.00 -1.86
N ASN A 44 7.82 -2.59 -3.01
CA ASN A 44 6.81 -3.66 -3.18
C ASN A 44 5.40 -3.31 -2.64
N GLY A 45 5.05 -2.02 -2.61
CA GLY A 45 3.78 -1.49 -2.10
C GLY A 45 3.83 -0.96 -0.66
N TYR A 46 4.95 -1.12 0.05
CA TYR A 46 5.03 -0.90 1.51
C TYR A 46 6.11 0.14 1.89
N ALA A 47 5.91 1.40 1.51
CA ALA A 47 6.81 2.51 1.81
C ALA A 47 6.41 3.26 3.11
N THR A 48 6.32 2.57 4.25
CA THR A 48 5.71 3.13 5.47
C THR A 48 6.58 4.15 6.19
N ALA A 49 7.87 3.91 6.35
CA ALA A 49 8.75 4.70 7.23
C ALA A 49 9.65 5.71 6.50
N ILE A 50 9.27 6.16 5.30
CA ILE A 50 10.06 7.09 4.48
C ILE A 50 9.67 8.54 4.80
N ASN A 51 10.48 9.22 5.61
CA ASN A 51 10.27 10.63 5.97
C ASN A 51 11.22 11.54 5.18
N ASP A 52 11.01 11.68 3.87
CA ASP A 52 11.76 12.59 3.00
C ASP A 52 10.91 13.77 2.46
N GLY A 53 9.63 13.80 2.83
CA GLY A 53 8.71 14.86 2.46
C GLY A 53 8.10 14.73 1.07
N ASP A 54 8.19 13.56 0.42
CA ASP A 54 7.42 13.27 -0.77
C ASP A 54 5.91 13.32 -0.47
N VAL A 55 5.16 14.12 -1.23
CA VAL A 55 3.70 14.27 -1.04
C VAL A 55 2.96 12.97 -1.38
N SER A 56 3.46 12.17 -2.33
CA SER A 56 2.87 10.88 -2.69
C SER A 56 3.01 9.85 -1.56
N ILE A 57 4.14 9.87 -0.84
CA ILE A 57 4.30 9.07 0.40
C ILE A 57 3.37 9.57 1.48
N GLY A 58 3.17 10.88 1.59
CA GLY A 58 2.23 11.45 2.55
C GLY A 58 0.77 11.09 2.31
N LEU A 59 0.34 10.89 1.06
CA LEU A 59 -1.01 10.35 0.79
C LEU A 59 -1.14 8.88 1.21
N TYR A 60 -0.05 8.10 1.09
CA TYR A 60 0.00 6.70 1.53
C TYR A 60 0.06 6.57 3.07
N ASN A 61 0.98 7.30 3.72
CA ASN A 61 1.14 7.36 5.16
C ASN A 61 1.03 8.84 5.64
N PRO A 62 -0.13 9.27 6.15
CA PRO A 62 -0.37 10.69 6.43
C PRO A 62 0.61 11.30 7.45
N CYS A 63 1.11 10.57 8.45
CA CYS A 63 2.11 11.12 9.38
C CYS A 63 3.48 11.41 8.72
N MET A 64 3.75 10.83 7.55
CA MET A 64 4.95 11.11 6.74
C MET A 64 4.80 12.36 5.86
N LEU A 65 3.62 13.00 5.82
CA LEU A 65 3.45 14.31 5.19
C LEU A 65 4.44 15.31 5.82
N GLY A 66 5.47 15.63 5.05
CA GLY A 66 6.54 16.56 5.40
C GLY A 66 6.75 17.54 4.26
N ILE A 67 5.81 18.46 4.08
CA ILE A 67 5.76 19.26 2.86
C ILE A 67 6.83 20.37 2.87
N GLY A 68 7.46 20.64 4.02
CA GLY A 68 8.31 21.80 4.21
C GLY A 68 7.45 23.07 4.21
N THR A 69 8.01 24.21 3.80
CA THR A 69 7.34 25.51 3.85
C THR A 69 6.49 25.85 2.61
N LYS A 70 6.33 24.95 1.63
CA LYS A 70 5.88 25.32 0.26
C LYS A 70 4.93 24.33 -0.41
N LEU A 71 4.26 24.78 -1.49
CA LEU A 71 3.44 23.96 -2.38
C LEU A 71 4.27 22.91 -3.13
N LYS A 72 3.90 21.63 -3.02
CA LYS A 72 4.47 20.49 -3.74
C LYS A 72 3.43 19.88 -4.68
N PHE A 73 3.90 19.39 -5.82
CA PHE A 73 3.12 18.64 -6.79
C PHE A 73 3.84 17.34 -7.12
N SER A 74 3.10 16.25 -7.24
CA SER A 74 3.59 14.95 -7.73
C SER A 74 2.60 14.37 -8.73
N GLN A 75 3.14 13.86 -9.83
CA GLN A 75 2.41 13.06 -10.81
C GLN A 75 3.12 11.72 -10.95
N SER A 76 2.35 10.65 -10.88
CA SER A 76 2.83 9.29 -11.08
C SER A 76 1.98 8.56 -12.12
N PHE A 77 2.64 7.65 -12.85
CA PHE A 77 2.04 6.75 -13.81
C PHE A 77 2.68 5.37 -13.65
N ILE A 78 1.86 4.34 -13.61
CA ILE A 78 2.30 2.95 -13.52
C ILE A 78 1.67 2.18 -14.67
N ASN A 79 2.53 1.71 -15.58
CA ASN A 79 2.11 0.71 -16.55
C ASN A 79 2.08 -0.64 -15.84
N GLN A 80 0.90 -1.23 -15.76
CA GLN A 80 0.69 -2.52 -15.15
C GLN A 80 0.57 -3.59 -16.25
N TYR A 81 0.66 -4.85 -15.87
CA TYR A 81 0.53 -5.94 -16.82
C TYR A 81 -0.87 -6.00 -17.46
N SER A 82 -0.98 -6.71 -18.59
CA SER A 82 -2.25 -6.93 -19.31
C SER A 82 -2.95 -5.67 -19.82
N GLY A 83 -2.19 -4.61 -20.15
CA GLY A 83 -2.74 -3.37 -20.72
C GLY A 83 -3.48 -2.50 -19.70
N THR A 84 -3.34 -2.82 -18.41
CA THR A 84 -3.89 -2.02 -17.31
C THR A 84 -2.90 -0.95 -16.90
N TYR A 85 -3.39 0.18 -16.40
CA TYR A 85 -2.51 1.25 -15.92
C TYR A 85 -3.14 2.01 -14.76
N SER A 86 -2.30 2.57 -13.92
CA SER A 86 -2.74 3.42 -12.82
C SER A 86 -1.94 4.71 -12.77
N GLY A 87 -2.46 5.70 -12.07
CA GLY A 87 -1.75 6.94 -11.83
C GLY A 87 -2.20 7.60 -10.54
N GLN A 88 -1.37 8.54 -10.08
CA GLN A 88 -1.68 9.36 -8.93
C GLN A 88 -1.23 10.79 -9.20
N THR A 89 -2.09 11.74 -8.89
CA THR A 89 -1.79 13.17 -8.85
C THR A 89 -1.93 13.63 -7.41
N ALA A 90 -0.94 14.34 -6.89
CA ALA A 90 -0.90 14.76 -5.50
C ALA A 90 -0.42 16.21 -5.37
N PHE A 91 -1.11 16.98 -4.54
CA PHE A 91 -0.76 18.33 -4.16
C PHE A 91 -0.57 18.39 -2.65
N GLY A 92 0.51 19.04 -2.21
CA GLY A 92 0.82 19.20 -0.80
C GLY A 92 1.05 20.66 -0.49
N PHE A 93 0.44 21.17 0.57
CA PHE A 93 0.64 22.52 1.08
C PHE A 93 0.82 22.50 2.59
N ASN A 94 1.38 23.59 3.12
CA ASN A 94 1.54 23.78 4.55
C ASN A 94 0.61 24.90 5.03
N ILE A 95 -0.09 24.65 6.14
CA ILE A 95 -1.01 25.59 6.78
C ILE A 95 -0.33 26.13 8.06
N LYS A 96 -0.03 27.43 8.06
CA LYS A 96 0.49 28.19 9.21
C LYS A 96 1.73 27.56 9.89
N ASN A 97 2.60 26.87 9.14
CA ASN A 97 3.78 26.15 9.64
C ASN A 97 3.51 25.10 10.74
N LYS A 98 2.24 24.72 10.93
CA LYS A 98 1.82 23.76 11.97
C LYS A 98 1.25 22.48 11.38
N VAL A 99 0.49 22.60 10.29
CA VAL A 99 -0.20 21.47 9.67
C VAL A 99 0.29 21.30 8.24
N ASN A 100 0.73 20.09 7.89
CA ASN A 100 0.96 19.69 6.50
C ASN A 100 -0.34 19.08 5.98
N ALA A 101 -0.82 19.53 4.84
CA ALA A 101 -2.04 19.02 4.22
C ALA A 101 -1.76 18.60 2.78
N ALA A 102 -2.44 17.55 2.33
CA ALA A 102 -2.35 17.09 0.95
C ALA A 102 -3.72 16.69 0.43
N ALA A 103 -3.88 16.86 -0.87
CA ALA A 103 -5.00 16.34 -1.64
C ALA A 103 -4.46 15.54 -2.81
N GLY A 104 -5.13 14.47 -3.19
CA GLY A 104 -4.74 13.72 -4.36
C GLY A 104 -5.84 12.85 -4.92
N ILE A 105 -5.67 12.50 -6.19
CA ILE A 105 -6.51 11.54 -6.89
C ILE A 105 -5.63 10.39 -7.37
N GLN A 106 -6.09 9.17 -7.17
CA GLN A 106 -5.57 7.96 -7.78
C GLN A 106 -6.64 7.43 -8.74
N TYR A 107 -6.20 6.90 -9.88
CA TYR A 107 -7.05 6.14 -10.79
C TYR A 107 -6.38 4.82 -11.16
N ASN A 108 -7.18 3.79 -11.39
CA ASN A 108 -6.75 2.53 -11.98
C ASN A 108 -7.70 2.23 -13.14
N LYS A 109 -7.16 1.95 -14.32
CA LYS A 109 -7.93 1.65 -15.51
C LYS A 109 -7.58 0.24 -15.99
N TYR A 110 -8.63 -0.56 -16.14
CA TYR A 110 -8.51 -1.98 -16.48
C TYR A 110 -8.56 -2.25 -17.99
N GLY A 111 -8.78 -1.21 -18.79
CA GLY A 111 -8.85 -1.28 -20.24
C GLY A 111 -10.26 -1.06 -20.76
N THR A 112 -10.41 -1.32 -22.05
CA THR A 112 -11.67 -1.26 -22.77
C THR A 112 -11.89 -2.60 -23.44
N PHE A 113 -13.07 -3.15 -23.29
CA PHE A 113 -13.43 -4.50 -23.68
C PHE A 113 -14.55 -4.45 -24.71
N ASP A 114 -14.50 -5.34 -25.69
CA ASP A 114 -15.56 -5.51 -26.67
C ASP A 114 -16.63 -6.45 -26.10
N TYR A 115 -17.90 -6.12 -26.32
CA TYR A 115 -19.00 -7.03 -26.00
C TYR A 115 -19.00 -8.21 -26.98
N ALA A 116 -19.13 -9.41 -26.45
CA ALA A 116 -19.40 -10.62 -27.22
C ALA A 116 -20.67 -11.30 -26.69
N ASN A 117 -21.51 -11.79 -27.60
CA ASN A 117 -22.66 -12.61 -27.21
C ASN A 117 -22.21 -14.03 -26.79
N ALA A 118 -23.13 -14.87 -26.33
CA ALA A 118 -22.81 -16.24 -25.90
C ALA A 118 -22.24 -17.13 -27.02
N GLY A 119 -22.47 -16.78 -28.29
CA GLY A 119 -21.90 -17.43 -29.47
C GLY A 119 -20.51 -16.92 -29.87
N GLY A 120 -19.98 -15.90 -29.18
CA GLY A 120 -18.68 -15.30 -29.46
C GLY A 120 -18.70 -14.21 -30.53
N GLU A 121 -19.87 -13.81 -31.03
CA GLU A 121 -19.98 -12.72 -32.00
C GLU A 121 -19.87 -11.37 -31.29
N LEU A 122 -19.05 -10.48 -31.84
CA LEU A 122 -18.82 -9.15 -31.29
C LEU A 122 -20.02 -8.23 -31.58
N ALA A 123 -20.54 -7.59 -30.54
CA ALA A 123 -21.72 -6.73 -30.64
C ALA A 123 -21.41 -5.29 -31.09
N ASN A 124 -20.18 -5.01 -31.57
CA ASN A 124 -19.68 -3.66 -31.91
C ASN A 124 -19.90 -2.59 -30.81
N GLN A 125 -20.05 -3.02 -29.57
CA GLN A 125 -20.17 -2.18 -28.39
C GLN A 125 -18.96 -2.39 -27.50
N LYS A 126 -18.57 -1.36 -26.74
CA LYS A 126 -17.45 -1.42 -25.79
C LYS A 126 -17.92 -1.11 -24.37
N PHE A 127 -17.29 -1.76 -23.39
CA PHE A 127 -17.40 -1.40 -21.98
C PHE A 127 -16.02 -1.16 -21.38
N TYR A 128 -15.99 -0.52 -20.22
CA TYR A 128 -14.77 -0.20 -19.50
C TYR A 128 -14.92 -0.49 -18.01
N ALA A 129 -13.78 -0.65 -17.36
CA ALA A 129 -13.69 -0.79 -15.91
C ALA A 129 -12.61 0.15 -15.38
N SER A 130 -12.94 0.88 -14.32
CA SER A 130 -12.03 1.84 -13.68
C SER A 130 -12.37 2.09 -12.22
N ASP A 131 -11.34 2.29 -11.42
CA ASP A 131 -11.40 2.70 -10.03
C ASP A 131 -10.79 4.09 -9.84
N TYR A 132 -11.42 4.89 -8.97
CA TYR A 132 -10.98 6.22 -8.59
C TYR A 132 -10.94 6.33 -7.07
N LEU A 133 -9.93 7.04 -6.58
CA LEU A 133 -9.76 7.33 -5.16
C LEU A 133 -9.37 8.78 -4.98
N PHE A 134 -10.23 9.55 -4.32
CA PHE A 134 -9.91 10.89 -3.87
C PHE A 134 -9.47 10.86 -2.42
N THR A 135 -8.34 11.50 -2.10
CA THR A 135 -7.76 11.51 -0.76
C THR A 135 -7.52 12.93 -0.28
N LEU A 136 -7.95 13.23 0.94
CA LEU A 136 -7.53 14.43 1.70
C LEU A 136 -6.79 13.97 2.94
N ALA A 137 -5.58 14.48 3.14
CA ALA A 137 -4.69 14.05 4.21
C ALA A 137 -4.14 15.24 4.97
N ALA A 138 -3.94 15.08 6.27
CA ALA A 138 -3.33 16.09 7.12
C ALA A 138 -2.39 15.45 8.15
N SER A 139 -1.35 16.18 8.51
CA SER A 139 -0.41 15.77 9.55
C SER A 139 0.07 16.97 10.36
N THR A 140 0.48 16.69 11.60
CA THR A 140 1.13 17.66 12.46
C THR A 140 2.28 17.00 13.20
N THR A 141 3.25 17.83 13.59
CA THR A 141 4.37 17.43 14.44
C THR A 141 4.05 17.91 15.85
N LEU A 142 4.16 17.01 16.83
CA LEU A 142 3.95 17.33 18.24
C LEU A 142 5.11 18.19 18.79
N HIS A 143 4.91 18.85 19.93
CA HIS A 143 5.81 19.89 20.45
C HIS A 143 7.28 19.45 20.55
N ASP A 144 7.55 18.18 20.84
CA ASP A 144 8.92 17.68 21.01
C ASP A 144 9.65 17.43 19.67
N SER A 145 9.00 17.65 18.52
CA SER A 145 9.52 17.33 17.17
C SER A 145 9.85 15.85 16.91
N LEU A 146 9.77 15.01 17.94
CA LEU A 146 10.00 13.57 17.90
C LEU A 146 8.82 12.80 17.33
N PHE A 147 7.60 13.28 17.57
CA PHE A 147 6.39 12.56 17.22
C PHE A 147 5.61 13.29 16.14
N LYS A 148 5.18 12.53 15.14
CA LYS A 148 4.24 12.98 14.12
C LYS A 148 2.98 12.16 14.19
N ILE A 149 1.86 12.81 13.94
CA ILE A 149 0.57 12.16 13.76
C ILE A 149 -0.05 12.65 12.46
N GLY A 150 -0.82 11.78 11.81
CA GLY A 150 -1.53 12.16 10.60
C GLY A 150 -2.71 11.24 10.33
N ALA A 151 -3.69 11.79 9.65
CA ALA A 151 -4.88 11.09 9.20
C ALA A 151 -5.23 11.47 7.76
N ASN A 152 -5.98 10.60 7.08
CA ASN A 152 -6.59 10.92 5.80
C ASN A 152 -8.05 10.44 5.75
N ILE A 153 -8.81 11.04 4.84
CA ILE A 153 -10.11 10.55 4.40
C ILE A 153 -10.06 10.27 2.92
N LYS A 154 -10.74 9.20 2.51
CA LYS A 154 -10.66 8.59 1.19
C LYS A 154 -12.05 8.29 0.67
N THR A 155 -12.41 8.93 -0.44
CA THR A 155 -13.64 8.64 -1.19
C THR A 155 -13.30 7.75 -2.37
N ILE A 156 -13.96 6.59 -2.44
CA ILE A 156 -13.73 5.55 -3.41
C ILE A 156 -14.89 5.52 -4.40
N TYR A 157 -14.60 5.52 -5.69
CA TYR A 157 -15.60 5.35 -6.73
C TYR A 157 -15.12 4.34 -7.76
N SER A 158 -15.91 3.30 -7.98
CA SER A 158 -15.59 2.21 -8.90
C SER A 158 -16.71 2.06 -9.90
N VAL A 159 -16.34 1.86 -11.17
CA VAL A 159 -17.26 1.62 -12.28
C VAL A 159 -16.78 0.40 -13.04
N TYR A 160 -17.62 -0.62 -13.13
CA TYR A 160 -17.41 -1.84 -13.89
C TYR A 160 -18.60 -2.03 -14.82
N GLU A 161 -18.43 -1.64 -16.10
CA GLU A 161 -19.51 -1.71 -17.09
C GLU A 161 -20.78 -0.95 -16.61
N ALA A 162 -21.87 -1.65 -16.30
CA ALA A 162 -23.12 -1.06 -15.82
C ALA A 162 -23.17 -0.88 -14.29
N TYR A 163 -22.25 -1.52 -13.56
CA TYR A 163 -22.23 -1.51 -12.11
C TYR A 163 -21.33 -0.39 -11.59
N ASN A 164 -21.78 0.33 -10.58
CA ASN A 164 -20.98 1.30 -9.87
C ASN A 164 -21.03 1.08 -8.36
N SER A 165 -20.04 1.62 -7.66
CA SER A 165 -19.96 1.50 -6.22
C SER A 165 -19.22 2.70 -5.63
N LEU A 166 -19.71 3.16 -4.48
CA LEU A 166 -19.16 4.28 -3.74
C LEU A 166 -18.75 3.82 -2.35
N GLY A 167 -17.52 4.08 -1.94
CA GLY A 167 -16.99 3.76 -0.63
C GLY A 167 -16.39 4.97 0.07
N LEU A 168 -16.27 4.89 1.38
CA LEU A 168 -15.61 5.90 2.20
C LEU A 168 -14.73 5.20 3.25
N CYS A 169 -13.49 5.64 3.37
CA CYS A 169 -12.58 5.15 4.40
C CYS A 169 -11.62 6.23 4.90
N ALA A 170 -10.90 5.91 5.96
CA ALA A 170 -9.89 6.76 6.56
C ALA A 170 -8.67 5.93 6.94
N ASP A 171 -7.51 6.59 6.98
CA ASP A 171 -6.29 6.07 7.56
C ASP A 171 -5.88 6.94 8.74
N ILE A 172 -5.29 6.31 9.76
CA ILE A 172 -4.63 6.99 10.87
C ILE A 172 -3.21 6.46 11.00
N SER A 173 -2.29 7.34 11.39
CA SER A 173 -0.88 6.99 11.49
C SER A 173 -0.16 7.85 12.52
N GLY A 174 0.84 7.24 13.16
CA GLY A 174 1.77 7.89 14.06
C GLY A 174 3.20 7.49 13.72
N ALA A 175 4.14 8.36 14.05
CA ALA A 175 5.56 8.07 13.88
C ALA A 175 6.42 8.71 14.96
N PHE A 176 7.47 7.99 15.32
CA PHE A 176 8.61 8.50 16.07
C PHE A 176 9.77 8.74 15.10
N ILE A 177 10.35 9.93 15.16
CA ILE A 177 11.50 10.36 14.37
C ILE A 177 12.58 10.75 15.35
N HIS A 178 13.68 10.01 15.34
CA HIS A 178 14.82 10.32 16.19
C HIS A 178 15.43 11.69 15.79
N PRO A 179 15.95 12.53 16.73
CA PRO A 179 16.44 13.87 16.43
C PRO A 179 17.50 13.96 15.33
N ASN A 180 18.35 12.93 15.22
CA ASN A 180 19.36 12.84 14.16
C ASN A 180 18.81 12.44 12.77
N GLN A 181 17.49 12.27 12.64
CA GLN A 181 16.74 11.87 11.45
C GLN A 181 17.20 10.55 10.80
N ARG A 182 17.97 9.72 11.52
CA ARG A 182 18.45 8.43 11.02
C ARG A 182 17.53 7.28 11.33
N PHE A 183 16.72 7.38 12.37
CA PHE A 183 15.74 6.37 12.75
C PHE A 183 14.32 6.94 12.67
N VAL A 184 13.45 6.20 11.99
CA VAL A 184 12.01 6.45 11.93
C VAL A 184 11.30 5.16 12.28
N ALA A 185 10.35 5.22 13.19
CA ALA A 185 9.41 4.14 13.47
C ALA A 185 7.98 4.67 13.25
N THR A 186 7.11 3.87 12.65
CA THR A 186 5.74 4.28 12.35
C THR A 186 4.76 3.13 12.57
N ALA A 187 3.56 3.48 12.97
CA ALA A 187 2.42 2.58 13.05
C ALA A 187 1.25 3.23 12.31
N MET A 188 0.49 2.44 11.57
CA MET A 188 -0.67 2.94 10.85
C MET A 188 -1.76 1.90 10.72
N VAL A 189 -3.00 2.37 10.64
CA VAL A 189 -4.18 1.57 10.30
C VAL A 189 -4.79 2.19 9.05
N ARG A 190 -4.92 1.38 8.01
CA ARG A 190 -5.39 1.80 6.69
C ARG A 190 -6.77 1.24 6.37
N ASN A 191 -7.48 1.98 5.53
CA ASN A 191 -8.75 1.59 4.91
C ASN A 191 -9.84 1.28 5.95
N MET A 192 -9.90 2.05 7.04
CA MET A 192 -10.97 1.96 8.03
C MET A 192 -12.23 2.61 7.46
N GLY A 193 -13.24 1.83 7.14
CA GLY A 193 -14.47 2.37 6.57
C GLY A 193 -15.38 1.30 5.98
N GLY A 194 -16.22 1.71 5.02
CA GLY A 194 -17.22 0.85 4.42
C GLY A 194 -17.68 1.31 3.06
N ILE A 195 -18.64 0.55 2.52
CA ILE A 195 -19.27 0.78 1.22
C ILE A 195 -20.58 1.53 1.47
N ILE A 196 -20.76 2.66 0.78
CA ILE A 196 -21.99 3.47 0.81
C ILE A 196 -22.97 2.93 -0.22
N ASN A 197 -22.52 2.79 -1.48
CA ASN A 197 -23.29 2.18 -2.56
C ASN A 197 -22.57 0.93 -3.06
N LYS A 198 -23.24 -0.22 -3.06
CA LYS A 198 -22.64 -1.53 -3.38
C LYS A 198 -22.84 -1.84 -4.86
N PHE A 199 -21.94 -2.62 -5.46
CA PHE A 199 -22.12 -3.13 -6.83
C PHE A 199 -23.35 -4.04 -6.96
N ASN A 200 -23.69 -4.75 -5.89
CA ASN A 200 -24.82 -5.68 -5.82
C ASN A 200 -25.34 -5.76 -4.38
N ASN A 201 -26.29 -6.66 -4.11
CA ASN A 201 -26.87 -6.84 -2.78
C ASN A 201 -25.94 -7.52 -1.76
N GLN A 202 -24.70 -7.88 -2.12
CA GLN A 202 -23.76 -8.50 -1.20
C GLN A 202 -22.97 -7.47 -0.39
N THR A 203 -22.75 -7.79 0.88
CA THR A 203 -21.94 -6.95 1.77
C THR A 203 -20.50 -7.44 1.77
N GLU A 204 -19.63 -6.66 1.14
CA GLU A 204 -18.19 -6.90 1.14
C GLU A 204 -17.49 -5.96 2.14
N ARG A 205 -16.23 -6.28 2.49
CA ARG A 205 -15.43 -5.47 3.42
C ARG A 205 -14.30 -4.74 2.69
N LEU A 206 -13.90 -3.60 3.23
CA LEU A 206 -12.67 -2.93 2.80
C LEU A 206 -11.42 -3.73 3.23
N PRO A 207 -10.30 -3.63 2.50
CA PRO A 207 -9.05 -4.30 2.83
C PRO A 207 -8.32 -3.52 3.93
N LEU A 208 -8.88 -3.56 5.14
CA LEU A 208 -8.26 -2.97 6.33
C LEU A 208 -6.88 -3.59 6.53
N ASP A 209 -5.89 -2.74 6.74
CA ASP A 209 -4.49 -3.15 6.89
C ASP A 209 -3.84 -2.41 8.07
N MET A 210 -3.33 -3.19 9.03
CA MET A 210 -2.52 -2.67 10.14
C MET A 210 -1.04 -2.88 9.80
N GLN A 211 -0.27 -1.80 9.83
CA GLN A 211 1.14 -1.82 9.45
C GLN A 211 2.03 -1.21 10.53
N LEU A 212 3.21 -1.81 10.72
CA LEU A 212 4.32 -1.25 11.47
C LEU A 212 5.51 -1.08 10.52
N GLY A 213 6.17 0.06 10.59
CA GLY A 213 7.31 0.38 9.75
C GLY A 213 8.49 0.88 10.56
N MET A 214 9.70 0.55 10.12
CA MET A 214 10.90 1.23 10.58
C MET A 214 11.83 1.53 9.42
N ALA A 215 12.56 2.64 9.51
CA ALA A 215 13.64 2.98 8.61
C ALA A 215 14.87 3.40 9.41
N GLN A 216 16.02 2.79 9.11
CA GLN A 216 17.30 3.07 9.75
C GLN A 216 18.32 3.44 8.68
N ARG A 217 18.81 4.68 8.74
CA ARG A 217 19.99 5.13 7.99
C ARG A 217 21.24 4.80 8.78
N ILE A 218 22.15 4.05 8.17
CA ILE A 218 23.40 3.61 8.81
C ILE A 218 24.37 4.80 8.92
N LYS A 219 25.05 4.93 10.06
CA LYS A 219 26.06 5.97 10.25
C LYS A 219 27.28 5.61 9.39
N HIS A 220 27.87 6.58 8.69
CA HIS A 220 29.06 6.42 7.84
C HIS A 220 28.91 5.49 6.62
N ALA A 221 27.74 4.91 6.37
CA ALA A 221 27.47 4.14 5.16
C ALA A 221 26.29 4.75 4.40
N PRO A 222 26.29 4.72 3.06
CA PRO A 222 25.23 5.29 2.23
C PRO A 222 23.97 4.40 2.19
N PHE A 223 23.65 3.68 3.27
CA PHE A 223 22.53 2.74 3.28
C PHE A 223 21.41 3.21 4.20
N ARG A 224 20.17 3.03 3.75
CA ARG A 224 18.96 3.08 4.57
C ARG A 224 18.22 1.76 4.43
N ILE A 225 18.01 1.08 5.55
CA ILE A 225 17.21 -0.14 5.62
C ILE A 225 15.78 0.26 5.98
N VAL A 226 14.80 -0.26 5.27
CA VAL A 226 13.37 -0.07 5.52
C VAL A 226 12.76 -1.45 5.76
N LEU A 227 12.07 -1.62 6.88
CA LEU A 227 11.33 -2.84 7.20
C LEU A 227 9.88 -2.46 7.44
N THR A 228 8.97 -3.19 6.81
CA THR A 228 7.54 -3.03 7.03
C THR A 228 6.91 -4.37 7.35
N ALA A 229 6.22 -4.43 8.48
CA ALA A 229 5.29 -5.49 8.81
C ALA A 229 3.87 -5.03 8.44
N TYR A 230 3.13 -5.82 7.66
CA TYR A 230 1.82 -5.45 7.13
C TYR A 230 0.80 -6.59 7.29
N ASN A 231 -0.48 -6.29 7.06
CA ASN A 231 -1.62 -7.17 7.31
C ASN A 231 -1.67 -7.71 8.74
N LEU A 232 -1.23 -6.92 9.73
CA LEU A 232 -1.14 -7.36 11.14
C LEU A 232 -2.50 -7.62 11.81
N ASN A 233 -3.59 -7.24 11.13
CA ASN A 233 -4.97 -7.52 11.52
C ASN A 233 -5.40 -8.98 11.30
N GLN A 234 -4.57 -9.81 10.66
CA GLN A 234 -4.84 -11.23 10.44
C GLN A 234 -3.56 -12.03 10.62
N TYR A 235 -3.63 -13.16 11.34
CA TYR A 235 -2.43 -13.96 11.59
C TYR A 235 -1.99 -14.76 10.36
N TYR A 236 -2.90 -15.29 9.54
CA TYR A 236 -2.57 -16.06 8.34
C TYR A 236 -2.97 -15.30 7.07
N ILE A 237 -2.04 -15.14 6.11
CA ILE A 237 -2.23 -14.33 4.89
C ILE A 237 -1.91 -15.08 3.59
N ILE A 238 -2.49 -16.27 3.44
CA ILE A 238 -2.23 -17.18 2.32
C ILE A 238 -3.34 -17.07 1.27
N ALA A 239 -2.98 -16.86 0.00
CA ALA A 239 -3.88 -17.04 -1.13
C ALA A 239 -4.20 -18.55 -1.32
N ASN A 240 -5.45 -18.96 -1.08
CA ASN A 240 -5.99 -20.30 -1.30
C ASN A 240 -5.13 -21.48 -0.82
N GLY A 241 -5.32 -21.84 0.45
CA GLY A 241 -4.98 -23.15 0.98
C GLY A 241 -5.90 -23.41 2.17
N THR A 242 -6.78 -24.39 2.04
CA THR A 242 -7.70 -24.85 3.08
C THR A 242 -7.00 -24.93 4.44
N TYR A 243 -7.56 -24.25 5.44
CA TYR A 243 -7.16 -24.43 6.83
C TYR A 243 -7.24 -25.92 7.18
N LYS A 244 -6.33 -26.39 8.03
CA LYS A 244 -6.56 -27.64 8.75
C LYS A 244 -7.77 -27.44 9.67
N THR A 245 -8.98 -27.67 9.17
CA THR A 245 -10.04 -28.21 10.02
C THR A 245 -9.76 -29.72 10.14
N ASN A 246 -9.82 -30.25 11.36
CA ASN A 246 -9.73 -31.69 11.64
C ASN A 246 -11.00 -32.42 11.17
N ASP A 247 -11.55 -32.04 10.03
CA ASP A 247 -12.73 -32.68 9.47
C ASP A 247 -12.28 -33.76 8.49
N THR A 248 -12.46 -35.01 8.89
CA THR A 248 -11.95 -36.22 8.24
C THR A 248 -12.75 -36.62 7.00
N SER A 249 -13.58 -35.73 6.45
CA SER A 249 -14.53 -36.04 5.40
C SER A 249 -14.45 -35.01 4.26
N ALA A 250 -13.36 -35.01 3.49
CA ALA A 250 -13.32 -34.33 2.20
C ALA A 250 -12.62 -35.22 1.17
N ILE A 251 -13.48 -35.84 0.35
CA ILE A 251 -13.22 -36.85 -0.65
C ILE A 251 -12.47 -36.27 -1.86
N LYS A 252 -11.47 -37.04 -2.31
CA LYS A 252 -10.96 -37.26 -3.69
C LYS A 252 -11.36 -36.22 -4.77
N THR A 253 -10.63 -35.12 -4.83
CA THR A 253 -10.30 -34.45 -6.11
C THR A 253 -8.79 -34.16 -6.09
N GLY A 254 -8.08 -34.55 -7.15
CA GLY A 254 -6.61 -34.66 -7.22
C GLY A 254 -5.80 -33.34 -7.14
N PHE A 255 -6.33 -32.28 -6.53
CA PHE A 255 -5.70 -30.96 -6.44
C PHE A 255 -5.56 -30.43 -5.00
N ASN A 256 -5.46 -31.30 -4.00
CA ASN A 256 -5.29 -30.88 -2.60
C ASN A 256 -3.86 -31.13 -2.08
N LYS A 257 -2.87 -30.37 -2.56
CA LYS A 257 -1.63 -30.20 -1.81
C LYS A 257 -1.93 -29.32 -0.59
N ARG A 258 -2.19 -29.96 0.54
CA ARG A 258 -2.36 -29.30 1.86
C ARG A 258 -0.99 -28.79 2.31
N TYR A 259 -0.65 -27.55 1.98
CA TYR A 259 0.60 -26.94 2.44
C TYR A 259 0.50 -26.61 3.93
N LEU A 260 1.24 -27.35 4.76
CA LEU A 260 1.51 -26.94 6.13
C LEU A 260 2.42 -25.70 6.09
N VAL A 261 1.84 -24.53 6.37
CA VAL A 261 2.62 -23.31 6.50
C VAL A 261 3.33 -23.33 7.85
N LYS A 262 4.66 -23.42 7.81
CA LYS A 262 5.51 -23.27 9.00
C LYS A 262 5.26 -21.88 9.61
N GLN A 263 5.27 -21.77 10.94
CA GLN A 263 5.08 -20.48 11.63
C GLN A 263 6.07 -19.41 11.14
N THR A 264 7.31 -19.81 10.83
CA THR A 264 8.34 -18.91 10.27
C THR A 264 8.00 -18.40 8.87
N ASP A 265 7.45 -19.24 7.98
CA ASP A 265 6.98 -18.83 6.64
C ASP A 265 5.81 -17.87 6.77
N ASN A 266 4.89 -18.14 7.71
CA ASN A 266 3.76 -17.26 7.98
C ASN A 266 4.21 -15.87 8.45
N VAL A 267 5.08 -15.80 9.46
CA VAL A 267 5.65 -14.52 9.93
C VAL A 267 6.39 -13.80 8.80
N ALA A 268 7.19 -14.51 8.02
CA ALA A 268 7.92 -13.90 6.91
C ALA A 268 6.99 -13.29 5.85
N ARG A 269 5.81 -13.88 5.59
CA ARG A 269 4.81 -13.31 4.66
C ARG A 269 4.29 -11.96 5.09
N HIS A 270 4.38 -11.62 6.37
CA HIS A 270 3.98 -10.30 6.87
C HIS A 270 5.07 -9.24 6.68
N LEU A 271 6.25 -9.61 6.18
CA LEU A 271 7.41 -8.73 6.12
C LEU A 271 7.75 -8.31 4.69
N ASN A 272 8.04 -7.03 4.54
CA ASN A 272 8.69 -6.43 3.40
C ASN A 272 10.00 -5.78 3.83
N VAL A 273 11.09 -6.08 3.14
CA VAL A 273 12.43 -5.56 3.44
C VAL A 273 12.93 -4.77 2.25
N GLY A 274 13.33 -3.52 2.47
CA GLY A 274 13.93 -2.63 1.48
C GLY A 274 15.30 -2.10 1.93
N VAL A 275 16.18 -1.86 0.97
CA VAL A 275 17.46 -1.19 1.14
C VAL A 275 17.55 -0.08 0.12
N GLU A 276 17.79 1.15 0.58
CA GLU A 276 18.11 2.29 -0.27
C GLU A 276 19.61 2.58 -0.19
N VAL A 277 20.27 2.60 -1.34
CA VAL A 277 21.65 3.06 -1.51
C VAL A 277 21.61 4.54 -1.89
N LEU A 278 21.92 5.40 -0.93
CA LEU A 278 21.94 6.86 -1.01
C LEU A 278 23.30 7.35 -1.51
N LEU A 279 23.58 7.14 -2.81
CA LEU A 279 24.87 7.46 -3.44
C LEU A 279 25.20 8.96 -3.39
N SER A 280 24.20 9.82 -3.49
CA SER A 280 24.37 11.26 -3.29
C SER A 280 23.09 11.88 -2.72
N LYS A 281 23.09 13.20 -2.47
CA LYS A 281 21.87 13.95 -2.14
C LYS A 281 20.84 13.93 -3.29
N ASN A 282 21.30 13.63 -4.49
CA ASN A 282 20.53 13.72 -5.72
C ASN A 282 20.23 12.36 -6.34
N PHE A 283 20.91 11.29 -5.94
CA PHE A 283 20.79 9.99 -6.57
C PHE A 283 20.70 8.90 -5.54
N HIS A 284 19.67 8.06 -5.68
CA HIS A 284 19.52 6.87 -4.84
C HIS A 284 18.95 5.70 -5.64
N ILE A 285 19.32 4.50 -5.21
CA ILE A 285 18.84 3.24 -5.74
C ILE A 285 18.11 2.51 -4.62
N ILE A 286 17.02 1.84 -4.94
CA ILE A 286 16.17 1.08 -4.02
C ILE A 286 16.15 -0.36 -4.50
N LEU A 287 16.32 -1.29 -3.58
CA LEU A 287 16.09 -2.72 -3.79
C LEU A 287 15.21 -3.23 -2.66
N SER A 288 14.16 -3.98 -2.97
CA SER A 288 13.31 -4.56 -1.93
C SER A 288 12.84 -5.96 -2.26
N TYR A 289 12.41 -6.67 -1.21
CA TYR A 289 11.95 -8.03 -1.25
C TYR A 289 10.69 -8.20 -0.39
N ASN A 290 9.65 -8.75 -1.00
CA ASN A 290 8.42 -9.13 -0.33
C ASN A 290 8.25 -10.67 -0.35
N HIS A 291 8.26 -11.27 0.84
CA HIS A 291 8.22 -12.72 0.95
C HIS A 291 6.87 -13.32 0.51
N LYS A 292 5.74 -12.67 0.84
CA LYS A 292 4.42 -13.15 0.42
C LYS A 292 4.31 -13.20 -1.10
N GLN A 293 4.65 -12.10 -1.77
CA GLN A 293 4.63 -12.01 -3.23
C GLN A 293 5.55 -13.06 -3.85
N ARG A 294 6.75 -13.27 -3.28
CA ARG A 294 7.64 -14.35 -3.71
C ARG A 294 6.98 -15.72 -3.62
N ARG A 295 6.31 -16.04 -2.52
CA ARG A 295 5.71 -17.38 -2.29
C ARG A 295 4.44 -17.61 -3.09
N GLU A 296 3.63 -16.58 -3.30
CA GLU A 296 2.34 -16.70 -4.00
C GLU A 296 2.45 -16.59 -5.52
N LEU A 297 3.47 -15.88 -6.01
CA LEU A 297 3.63 -15.60 -7.44
C LEU A 297 4.81 -16.33 -8.07
N ALA A 298 5.58 -17.10 -7.28
CA ALA A 298 6.58 -18.00 -7.82
C ALA A 298 5.92 -19.09 -8.65
N TYR A 299 6.28 -19.16 -9.92
CA TYR A 299 5.83 -20.21 -10.82
C TYR A 299 6.65 -21.49 -10.62
N SER A 300 6.00 -22.66 -10.72
CA SER A 300 6.58 -23.96 -10.33
C SER A 300 7.80 -24.39 -11.17
N PHE A 301 7.96 -23.86 -12.38
CA PHE A 301 8.99 -24.31 -13.33
C PHE A 301 10.15 -23.32 -13.57
N LYS A 302 10.03 -22.05 -13.14
CA LYS A 302 11.13 -21.08 -13.21
C LYS A 302 11.07 -20.12 -12.02
N THR A 303 12.17 -20.06 -11.27
CA THR A 303 12.40 -19.06 -10.22
C THR A 303 12.58 -17.67 -10.86
N ALA A 304 11.48 -17.01 -11.21
CA ALA A 304 11.50 -15.60 -11.60
C ALA A 304 11.97 -14.71 -10.45
N LEU A 305 12.28 -13.43 -10.69
CA LEU A 305 12.55 -12.45 -9.62
C LEU A 305 11.27 -12.00 -8.88
N SER A 306 10.24 -12.87 -8.79
CA SER A 306 8.96 -12.58 -8.14
C SER A 306 9.14 -12.08 -6.71
N GLY A 307 8.48 -10.97 -6.38
CA GLY A 307 8.57 -10.32 -5.07
C GLY A 307 9.82 -9.46 -4.88
N PHE A 308 10.71 -9.36 -5.87
CA PHE A 308 11.74 -8.32 -5.89
C PHE A 308 11.21 -7.08 -6.62
N ALA A 309 11.57 -5.92 -6.08
CA ALA A 309 11.38 -4.64 -6.75
C ALA A 309 12.67 -3.83 -6.68
N MET A 310 12.86 -2.97 -7.68
CA MET A 310 13.97 -2.04 -7.77
C MET A 310 13.47 -0.66 -8.13
N GLY A 311 14.21 0.37 -7.74
CA GLY A 311 13.89 1.74 -8.11
C GLY A 311 15.12 2.62 -8.13
N VAL A 312 15.01 3.72 -8.88
CA VAL A 312 16.04 4.74 -8.99
C VAL A 312 15.35 6.09 -8.88
N GLY A 313 15.89 6.97 -8.04
CA GLY A 313 15.42 8.34 -7.93
C GLY A 313 16.54 9.34 -8.16
N LEU A 314 16.24 10.36 -8.96
CA LEU A 314 17.15 11.42 -9.37
C LEU A 314 16.54 12.80 -9.08
N ASN A 315 17.22 13.62 -8.28
CA ASN A 315 16.86 15.00 -8.01
C ASN A 315 17.67 15.93 -8.90
N VAL A 316 17.01 16.58 -9.86
CA VAL A 316 17.62 17.60 -10.73
C VAL A 316 17.00 18.95 -10.39
N LYS A 317 17.79 19.85 -9.78
CA LYS A 317 17.32 21.16 -9.30
C LYS A 317 16.09 21.05 -8.39
N LYS A 318 14.92 21.46 -8.89
CA LYS A 318 13.64 21.53 -8.16
C LYS A 318 12.70 20.37 -8.50
N ILE A 319 13.17 19.42 -9.33
CA ILE A 319 12.39 18.29 -9.83
C ILE A 319 13.04 16.99 -9.36
N ASN A 320 12.24 16.09 -8.79
CA ASN A 320 12.59 14.71 -8.50
C ASN A 320 11.94 13.82 -9.57
N PHE A 321 12.76 12.99 -10.21
CA PHE A 321 12.35 11.92 -11.10
C PHE A 321 12.52 10.59 -10.38
N GLY A 322 11.55 9.71 -10.51
CA GLY A 322 11.59 8.37 -9.95
C GLY A 322 11.13 7.34 -10.95
N ILE A 323 11.87 6.25 -11.07
CA ILE A 323 11.50 5.08 -11.86
C ILE A 323 11.56 3.86 -10.95
N ALA A 324 10.57 2.98 -11.04
CA ALA A 324 10.60 1.70 -10.35
C ALA A 324 10.15 0.56 -11.25
N TYR A 325 10.72 -0.60 -11.01
CA TYR A 325 10.37 -1.86 -11.64
C TYR A 325 9.98 -2.86 -10.56
N THR A 326 8.79 -3.44 -10.67
CA THR A 326 8.27 -4.43 -9.72
C THR A 326 7.96 -5.70 -10.49
N ASN A 327 8.53 -6.83 -10.05
CA ASN A 327 8.32 -8.12 -10.66
C ASN A 327 7.39 -8.98 -9.80
N TYR A 328 6.14 -9.12 -10.23
CA TYR A 328 5.17 -10.02 -9.59
C TYR A 328 5.40 -11.44 -10.08
N ASN A 329 5.43 -11.64 -11.40
CA ASN A 329 5.86 -12.88 -12.05
C ASN A 329 6.35 -12.59 -13.49
N ILE A 330 6.73 -13.64 -14.24
CA ILE A 330 7.28 -13.47 -15.60
C ILE A 330 6.33 -12.68 -16.52
N ALA A 331 5.01 -12.89 -16.39
CA ALA A 331 3.98 -12.23 -17.20
C ALA A 331 3.40 -10.96 -16.53
N ALA A 332 3.73 -10.69 -15.27
CA ALA A 332 3.21 -9.59 -14.48
C ALA A 332 4.37 -8.72 -13.97
N GLN A 333 4.76 -7.77 -14.82
CA GLN A 333 5.81 -6.80 -14.52
C GLN A 333 5.21 -5.40 -14.60
N ASN A 334 5.56 -4.56 -13.63
CA ASN A 334 5.06 -3.19 -13.58
C ASN A 334 6.22 -2.20 -13.66
N TRP A 335 6.02 -1.13 -14.44
CA TRP A 335 6.92 0.00 -14.52
C TRP A 335 6.23 1.25 -13.98
N SER A 336 6.84 1.89 -12.99
CA SER A 336 6.35 3.12 -12.39
C SER A 336 7.26 4.28 -12.77
N PHE A 337 6.64 5.41 -13.09
CA PHE A 337 7.28 6.69 -13.36
C PHE A 337 6.64 7.75 -12.48
N THR A 338 7.46 8.55 -11.80
CA THR A 338 6.99 9.62 -10.93
C THR A 338 7.81 10.88 -11.16
N ILE A 339 7.14 12.01 -11.21
CA ILE A 339 7.75 13.34 -11.24
C ILE A 339 7.17 14.14 -10.09
N THR A 340 8.05 14.64 -9.23
CA THR A 340 7.69 15.50 -8.08
C THR A 340 8.42 16.82 -8.20
N THR A 341 7.72 17.94 -7.99
CA THR A 341 8.29 19.29 -8.02
C THR A 341 7.81 20.13 -6.85
N ASN A 342 8.69 21.00 -6.36
CA ASN A 342 8.32 22.01 -5.37
C ASN A 342 7.92 23.31 -6.09
N LEU A 343 6.64 23.49 -6.38
CA LEU A 343 6.10 24.64 -7.10
C LEU A 343 6.43 25.97 -6.41
N GLY A 344 6.35 26.02 -5.08
CA GLY A 344 6.67 27.26 -4.35
C GLY A 344 8.15 27.65 -4.42
N SER A 345 9.04 26.75 -4.83
CA SER A 345 10.45 27.08 -5.02
C SER A 345 10.72 27.82 -6.32
N TRP A 346 9.78 27.83 -7.28
CA TRP A 346 9.96 28.48 -8.59
C TRP A 346 9.79 29.99 -8.55
N HIS A 347 9.01 30.51 -7.61
CA HIS A 347 8.89 31.95 -7.35
C HIS A 347 9.77 32.35 -6.15
N LYS A 348 10.69 33.30 -6.37
CA LYS A 348 11.25 34.10 -5.28
C LYS A 348 10.16 35.12 -4.93
N ILE A 349 9.57 34.98 -3.74
CA ILE A 349 8.85 36.09 -3.11
C ILE A 349 9.90 36.88 -2.35
#